data_AF-A0A8H5HVU2-F1
#
_entry.id   AF-A0A8H5HVU2-F1
#
_cell.length_a   1.000
_cell.length_b   1.000
_cell.length_c   1.000
_cell.angle_alpha   90.00
_cell.angle_beta   90.00
_cell.angle_gamma   90.00
#
_symmetry.space_group_name_H-M   'P 1'
#
loop_
_entity.id
_entity.type
_entity.pdbx_description
1 polymer ?
#
loop_
_entity_poly.entity_id
_entity_poly.type
_entity_poly.pdbx_seq_one_letter_code
_entity_poly.pdbx_strand_id
1 'polypeptide(L)'
;MCWLMSTLVVGLCFSWGVGVAAMRAANAARSQALLQAAAAKVQASIQNNSVFQANPSLATTAAVFTGVFLDVRSSVVYGCFLAVFAFLFGLMRAYAPKLAFTSIFATIGQTMSHSALRTVCEQLERVEQAVAIQGEVMTAVQDGPVEGERTGIERLAPGQPLFLKMEGVKTLMTVVMKQLSATSGMLSLEFSVGKWSSDDVRDVIEPLGSVVARSLGLQSFSKLVWRTQELQREADDGPIRKPLHSMGLRRVVDVMPLIESATLELREAITAGAVAMRKNLDNINHRRWTKKADIDSQLRQELDGAYERLTTALKNFTQDGQDATRMQILGPFIALLHSEMTKIEQESLPFRSLFIAFVLGTNLVSLSESILKTMDVVRTTVGKRTKNRLWAPRGLRQIGKLFRVKGVGEDENGVALGENVGGQAIGEDGVEEAGTKDYKLDPDSRPPTNVLQMIMNKLHGLYQWCGTPEAIFGFKYAFVSVAIWIPAVVSTTAEREREIKRLADRNV
;
A
#
# COMPACT_ATOMS: atom_id res chain seq x y z
N MET A 1 8.15 33.49 -10.79
CA MET A 1 8.16 32.03 -11.04
C MET A 1 9.51 31.40 -10.70
N CYS A 2 10.66 31.95 -11.13
CA CYS A 2 11.99 31.41 -10.79
C CYS A 2 12.31 31.31 -9.28
N TRP A 3 12.02 32.35 -8.50
CA TRP A 3 12.34 32.36 -7.06
C TRP A 3 11.63 31.23 -6.27
N LEU A 4 10.37 30.98 -6.58
CA LEU A 4 9.56 29.95 -5.93
C LEU A 4 10.02 28.53 -6.32
N MET A 5 10.53 28.37 -7.55
CA MET A 5 11.14 27.11 -8.01
C MET A 5 12.48 26.85 -7.31
N SER A 6 13.31 27.88 -7.12
CA SER A 6 14.57 27.77 -6.39
C SER A 6 14.35 27.37 -4.93
N THR A 7 13.40 27.99 -4.23
CA THR A 7 13.06 27.64 -2.83
C THR A 7 12.56 26.20 -2.69
N LEU A 8 11.85 25.69 -3.68
CA LEU A 8 11.38 24.30 -3.70
C LEU A 8 12.52 23.30 -3.83
N VAL A 9 13.41 23.50 -4.81
CA VAL A 9 14.54 22.60 -5.05
C VAL A 9 15.45 22.56 -3.82
N VAL A 10 15.71 23.73 -3.22
CA VAL A 10 16.48 23.82 -1.98
C VAL A 10 15.80 23.06 -0.84
N GLY A 11 14.48 23.19 -0.68
CA GLY A 11 13.73 22.46 0.33
C GLY A 11 13.80 20.94 0.16
N LEU A 12 13.59 20.43 -1.05
CA LEU A 12 13.67 18.99 -1.35
C LEU A 12 15.08 18.43 -1.14
N CYS A 13 16.11 19.14 -1.61
CA CYS A 13 17.50 18.75 -1.39
C CYS A 13 17.85 18.72 0.10
N PHE A 14 17.36 19.70 0.86
CA PHE A 14 17.54 19.73 2.31
C PHE A 14 16.85 18.54 2.99
N SER A 15 15.62 18.21 2.59
CA SER A 15 14.90 17.04 3.11
C SER A 15 15.66 15.73 2.86
N TRP A 16 16.15 15.54 1.63
CA TRP A 16 16.97 14.37 1.27
C TRP A 16 18.25 14.30 2.09
N GLY A 17 18.97 15.42 2.21
CA GLY A 17 20.19 15.50 3.00
C GLY A 17 19.97 15.12 4.46
N VAL A 18 18.90 15.66 5.07
CA VAL A 18 18.50 15.33 6.44
C VAL A 18 18.10 13.86 6.58
N GLY A 19 17.32 13.32 5.63
CA GLY A 19 16.91 11.91 5.64
C GLY A 19 18.10 10.95 5.53
N VAL A 20 19.05 11.22 4.63
CA VAL A 20 20.27 10.41 4.49
C VAL A 20 21.16 10.52 5.74
N ALA A 21 21.29 11.71 6.32
CA ALA A 21 22.02 11.91 7.56
C ALA A 21 21.38 11.14 8.74
N ALA A 22 20.05 11.20 8.87
CA ALA A 22 19.30 10.44 9.86
C ALA A 22 19.49 8.94 9.68
N MET A 23 19.39 8.44 8.44
CA MET A 23 19.57 7.02 8.14
C MET A 23 20.99 6.54 8.45
N ARG A 24 22.02 7.33 8.10
CA ARG A 24 23.41 7.01 8.42
C ARG A 24 23.65 6.98 9.93
N ALA A 25 23.14 7.97 10.65
CA ALA A 25 23.26 8.04 12.11
C ALA A 25 22.50 6.89 12.80
N ALA A 26 21.30 6.56 12.33
CA ALA A 26 20.49 5.47 12.86
C ALA A 26 21.13 4.11 12.63
N ASN A 27 21.71 3.88 11.44
CA ASN A 27 22.45 2.65 11.13
C ASN A 27 23.72 2.51 11.98
N ALA A 28 24.41 3.62 12.31
CA ALA A 28 25.56 3.60 13.20
C ALA A 28 25.17 3.29 14.67
N ALA A 29 24.00 3.76 15.11
CA ALA A 29 23.49 3.49 16.46
C ALA A 29 22.87 2.09 16.62
N ARG A 30 22.58 1.41 15.50
CA ARG A 30 21.88 0.11 15.47
C ARG A 30 22.78 -1.02 15.98
N SER A 31 22.22 -1.88 16.82
CA SER A 31 22.93 -3.08 17.28
C SER A 31 22.94 -4.17 16.18
N GLN A 32 24.13 -4.53 15.70
CA GLN A 32 24.30 -5.61 14.72
C GLN A 32 23.89 -6.98 15.28
N ALA A 33 24.15 -7.22 16.58
CA ALA A 33 23.74 -8.46 17.24
C ALA A 33 22.21 -8.61 17.26
N LEU A 34 21.46 -7.53 17.53
CA LEU A 34 19.99 -7.56 17.52
C LEU A 34 19.42 -7.74 16.11
N LEU A 35 20.10 -7.18 15.09
CA LEU A 35 19.71 -7.36 13.70
C LEU A 35 19.90 -8.81 13.24
N GLN A 36 21.04 -9.42 13.58
CA GLN A 36 21.33 -10.82 13.28
C GLN A 36 20.39 -11.77 14.04
N ALA A 37 20.12 -11.50 15.32
CA ALA A 37 19.14 -12.25 16.10
C ALA A 37 17.72 -12.14 15.54
N ALA A 38 17.30 -10.95 15.09
CA ALA A 38 16.01 -10.75 14.43
C ALA A 38 15.93 -11.52 13.10
N ALA A 39 16.99 -11.48 12.28
CA ALA A 39 17.07 -12.23 11.03
C ALA A 39 17.01 -13.75 11.28
N ALA A 40 17.72 -14.25 12.29
CA ALA A 40 17.65 -15.64 12.70
C ALA A 40 16.26 -16.05 13.21
N LYS A 41 15.56 -15.18 13.96
CA LYS A 41 14.17 -15.41 14.41
C LYS A 41 13.21 -15.49 13.23
N VAL A 42 13.36 -14.62 12.23
CA VAL A 42 12.56 -14.69 10.99
C VAL A 42 12.88 -15.97 10.22
N GLN A 43 14.14 -16.35 10.09
CA GLN A 43 14.54 -17.59 9.42
C GLN A 43 14.01 -18.85 10.16
N ALA A 44 14.06 -18.86 11.49
CA ALA A 44 13.48 -19.92 12.30
C ALA A 44 11.95 -19.96 12.18
N SER A 45 11.28 -18.79 12.08
CA SER A 45 9.84 -18.73 11.82
C SER A 45 9.48 -19.30 10.44
N ILE A 46 10.34 -19.07 9.44
CA ILE A 46 10.21 -19.69 8.12
C ILE A 46 10.33 -21.20 8.25
N GLN A 47 11.34 -21.71 8.97
CA GLN A 47 11.53 -23.16 9.13
C GLN A 47 10.42 -23.83 9.94
N ASN A 48 9.88 -23.18 10.98
CA ASN A 48 8.90 -23.77 11.89
C ASN A 48 7.45 -23.66 11.39
N ASN A 49 7.19 -22.82 10.40
CA ASN A 49 5.85 -22.58 9.88
C ASN A 49 5.79 -22.93 8.39
N SER A 50 5.09 -24.01 8.06
CA SER A 50 4.89 -24.47 6.67
C SER A 50 4.31 -23.38 5.74
N VAL A 51 3.58 -22.42 6.31
CA VAL A 51 3.02 -21.25 5.62
C VAL A 51 4.11 -20.26 5.19
N PHE A 52 5.10 -20.06 6.05
CA PHE A 52 6.23 -19.18 5.78
C PHE A 52 7.29 -19.86 4.91
N GLN A 53 7.40 -21.20 4.94
CA GLN A 53 8.20 -21.97 3.97
C GLN A 53 7.67 -21.79 2.54
N ALA A 54 6.35 -21.82 2.34
CA ALA A 54 5.74 -21.65 1.04
C ALA A 54 5.93 -20.23 0.47
N ASN A 55 6.03 -19.20 1.33
CA ASN A 55 6.29 -17.81 0.91
C ASN A 55 7.20 -17.07 1.92
N PRO A 56 8.54 -17.13 1.75
CA PRO A 56 9.49 -16.47 2.65
C PRO A 56 9.33 -14.94 2.75
N SER A 57 8.85 -14.33 1.66
CA SER A 57 8.57 -12.89 1.59
C SER A 57 7.44 -12.45 2.52
N LEU A 58 6.44 -13.30 2.75
CA LEU A 58 5.31 -13.03 3.66
C LEU A 58 5.78 -13.01 5.12
N ALA A 59 6.67 -13.92 5.50
CA ALA A 59 7.28 -13.95 6.83
C ALA A 59 8.10 -12.68 7.11
N THR A 60 8.87 -12.24 6.11
CA THR A 60 9.69 -11.03 6.22
C THR A 60 8.80 -9.78 6.31
N THR A 61 7.74 -9.72 5.51
CA THR A 61 6.78 -8.61 5.51
C THR A 61 6.01 -8.55 6.83
N ALA A 62 5.54 -9.70 7.34
CA ALA A 62 4.88 -9.80 8.64
C ALA A 62 5.83 -9.38 9.77
N ALA A 63 7.10 -9.80 9.73
CA ALA A 63 8.12 -9.41 10.69
C ALA A 63 8.42 -7.89 10.65
N VAL A 64 8.35 -7.27 9.48
CA VAL A 64 8.47 -5.82 9.33
C VAL A 64 7.27 -5.10 9.97
N PHE A 65 6.04 -5.53 9.67
CA PHE A 65 4.83 -4.89 10.21
C PHE A 65 4.63 -5.11 11.72
N THR A 66 5.07 -6.26 12.24
CA THR A 66 5.07 -6.54 13.68
C THR A 66 6.25 -5.88 14.41
N GLY A 67 7.14 -5.18 13.68
CA GLY A 67 8.23 -4.42 14.28
C GLY A 67 9.38 -5.28 14.80
N VAL A 68 9.54 -6.53 14.35
CA VAL A 68 10.63 -7.44 14.78
C VAL A 68 12.02 -6.84 14.52
N PHE A 69 12.13 -6.03 13.46
CA PHE A 69 13.38 -5.34 13.10
C PHE A 69 13.57 -3.99 13.80
N LEU A 70 12.59 -3.50 14.57
CA LEU A 70 12.61 -2.18 15.19
C LEU A 70 13.62 -2.15 16.37
N ASP A 71 14.64 -1.31 16.28
CA ASP A 71 15.67 -1.13 17.32
C ASP A 71 15.50 0.24 17.99
N VAL A 72 15.39 0.23 19.32
CA VAL A 72 15.20 1.43 20.16
C VAL A 72 16.25 2.48 19.85
N ARG A 73 17.52 2.10 19.71
CA ARG A 73 18.62 3.04 19.50
C ARG A 73 18.48 3.76 18.18
N SER A 74 18.19 3.02 17.12
CA SER A 74 17.96 3.58 15.78
C SER A 74 16.71 4.47 15.76
N SER A 75 15.64 4.06 16.45
CA SER A 75 14.40 4.82 16.54
C SER A 75 14.60 6.13 17.30
N VAL A 76 15.33 6.13 18.43
CA VAL A 76 15.66 7.36 19.19
C VAL A 76 16.41 8.34 18.30
N VAL A 77 17.37 7.87 17.49
CA VAL A 77 18.08 8.75 16.55
C VAL A 77 17.10 9.39 15.55
N TYR A 78 16.20 8.61 14.96
CA TYR A 78 15.16 9.19 14.09
C TYR A 78 14.26 10.18 14.82
N GLY A 79 13.90 9.91 16.08
CA GLY A 79 13.13 10.82 16.92
C GLY A 79 13.86 12.14 17.22
N CYS A 80 15.16 12.08 17.51
CA CYS A 80 15.99 13.28 17.72
C CYS A 80 16.09 14.11 16.44
N PHE A 81 16.33 13.47 15.29
CA PHE A 81 16.33 14.16 14.00
C PHE A 81 14.97 14.79 13.71
N LEU A 82 13.87 14.07 13.93
CA LEU A 82 12.52 14.60 13.76
C LEU A 82 12.30 15.83 14.64
N ALA A 83 12.64 15.76 15.93
CA ALA A 83 12.47 16.87 16.87
C ALA A 83 13.29 18.11 16.46
N VAL A 84 14.57 17.93 16.14
CA VAL A 84 15.48 19.03 15.77
C VAL A 84 15.04 19.67 14.46
N PHE A 85 14.76 18.88 13.42
CA PHE A 85 14.40 19.44 12.13
C PHE A 85 12.96 19.98 12.09
N ALA A 86 12.02 19.38 12.82
CA ALA A 86 10.69 19.97 13.02
C ALA A 86 10.79 21.32 13.73
N PHE A 87 11.62 21.43 14.77
CA PHE A 87 11.88 22.70 15.45
C PHE A 87 12.45 23.74 14.48
N LEU A 88 13.50 23.40 13.74
CA LEU A 88 14.13 24.30 12.77
C LEU A 88 13.18 24.75 11.65
N PHE A 89 12.33 23.84 11.14
CA PHE A 89 11.33 24.19 10.13
C PHE A 89 10.19 25.04 10.71
N GLY A 90 9.83 24.82 11.97
CA GLY A 90 8.91 25.68 12.71
C GLY A 90 9.46 27.11 12.85
N LEU A 91 10.72 27.24 13.29
CA LEU A 91 11.41 28.54 13.39
C LEU A 91 11.52 29.22 12.02
N MET A 92 11.86 28.47 10.97
CA MET A 92 11.94 29.01 9.61
C MET A 92 10.60 29.61 9.15
N ARG A 93 9.47 29.01 9.54
CA ARG A 93 8.13 29.55 9.24
C ARG A 93 7.80 30.79 10.05
N ALA A 94 8.21 30.83 11.32
CA ALA A 94 7.94 31.96 12.20
C ALA A 94 8.79 33.20 11.85
N TYR A 95 10.11 33.03 11.69
CA TYR A 95 11.03 34.14 11.44
C TYR A 95 11.14 34.53 9.95
N ALA A 96 10.90 33.60 9.04
CA ALA A 96 11.07 33.83 7.61
C ALA A 96 9.87 33.29 6.82
N PRO A 97 8.68 33.93 6.90
CA PRO A 97 7.47 33.47 6.21
C PRO A 97 7.64 33.38 4.68
N LYS A 98 8.55 34.17 4.11
CA LYS A 98 8.96 34.07 2.69
C LYS A 98 9.54 32.69 2.34
N LEU A 99 10.17 32.00 3.28
CA LEU A 99 10.73 30.64 3.13
C LEU A 99 9.77 29.53 3.59
N ALA A 100 8.50 29.84 3.89
CA ALA A 100 7.52 28.84 4.32
C ALA A 100 7.36 27.70 3.30
N PHE A 101 7.45 27.99 2.00
CA PHE A 101 7.44 26.95 0.96
C PHE A 101 8.65 26.02 1.06
N THR A 102 9.85 26.55 1.31
CA THR A 102 11.07 25.76 1.51
C THR A 102 10.90 24.79 2.68
N SER A 103 10.37 25.27 3.82
CA SER A 103 10.20 24.44 5.02
C SER A 103 9.12 23.36 4.84
N ILE A 104 8.04 23.64 4.12
CA ILE A 104 7.01 22.64 3.78
C ILE A 104 7.63 21.49 2.95
N PHE A 105 8.32 21.82 1.86
CA PHE A 105 8.95 20.78 1.03
C PHE A 105 10.15 20.12 1.69
N ALA A 106 10.85 20.82 2.59
CA ALA A 106 11.88 20.22 3.43
C ALA A 106 11.32 19.18 4.42
N THR A 107 10.03 19.27 4.75
CA THR A 107 9.35 18.29 5.62
C THR A 107 8.90 17.04 4.83
N ILE A 108 8.66 17.14 3.51
CA ILE A 108 8.13 16.06 2.66
C ILE A 108 9.22 15.58 1.70
N GLY A 109 10.14 14.75 2.21
CA GLY A 109 11.37 14.35 1.49
C GLY A 109 11.19 13.41 0.31
N GLN A 110 9.99 12.91 0.05
CA GLN A 110 9.73 12.02 -1.09
C GLN A 110 8.57 12.55 -1.91
N THR A 111 8.74 12.64 -3.23
CA THR A 111 7.62 12.90 -4.14
C THR A 111 6.63 11.74 -4.02
N MET A 112 5.44 12.03 -3.50
CA MET A 112 4.36 11.07 -3.32
C MET A 112 4.03 10.34 -4.61
N SER A 113 4.13 10.98 -5.79
CA SER A 113 3.91 10.29 -7.07
C SER A 113 4.92 9.19 -7.37
N HIS A 114 6.17 9.31 -6.91
CA HIS A 114 7.14 8.23 -7.05
C HIS A 114 6.80 7.05 -6.15
N SER A 115 6.44 7.33 -4.89
CA SER A 115 6.02 6.31 -3.93
C SER A 115 4.73 5.62 -4.38
N ALA A 116 3.73 6.41 -4.81
CA ALA A 116 2.45 5.92 -5.30
C ALA A 116 2.60 5.04 -6.54
N LEU A 117 3.41 5.43 -7.54
CA LEU A 117 3.69 4.59 -8.70
C LEU A 117 4.32 3.25 -8.31
N ARG A 118 5.27 3.27 -7.36
CA ARG A 118 5.85 2.03 -6.84
C ARG A 118 4.77 1.16 -6.18
N THR A 119 3.91 1.73 -5.35
CA THR A 119 2.81 1.01 -4.72
C THR A 119 1.83 0.45 -5.75
N VAL A 120 1.53 1.19 -6.83
CA VAL A 120 0.72 0.70 -7.97
C VAL A 120 1.39 -0.52 -8.61
N CYS A 121 2.70 -0.46 -8.91
CA CYS A 121 3.44 -1.60 -9.45
C CYS A 121 3.38 -2.82 -8.54
N GLU A 122 3.56 -2.63 -7.23
CA GLU A 122 3.45 -3.72 -6.25
C GLU A 122 2.01 -4.25 -6.14
N GLN A 123 0.98 -3.43 -6.36
CA GLN A 123 -0.42 -3.91 -6.41
C GLN A 123 -0.68 -4.77 -7.64
N LEU A 124 -0.17 -4.37 -8.81
CA LEU A 124 -0.26 -5.17 -10.04
C LEU A 124 0.42 -6.54 -9.87
N GLU A 125 1.58 -6.59 -9.22
CA GLU A 125 2.26 -7.85 -8.90
C GLU A 125 1.41 -8.76 -7.99
N ARG A 126 0.67 -8.19 -7.02
CA ARG A 126 -0.25 -8.96 -6.18
C ARG A 126 -1.46 -9.49 -6.96
N VAL A 127 -1.95 -8.75 -7.97
CA VAL A 127 -2.99 -9.22 -8.89
C VAL A 127 -2.49 -10.41 -9.70
N GLU A 128 -1.24 -10.36 -10.20
CA GLU A 128 -0.60 -11.49 -10.88
C GLU A 128 -0.58 -12.73 -9.97
N GLN A 129 -0.15 -12.57 -8.72
CA GLN A 129 -0.15 -13.65 -7.72
C GLN A 129 -1.55 -14.20 -7.45
N ALA A 130 -2.58 -13.36 -7.36
CA ALA A 130 -3.95 -13.78 -7.11
C ALA A 130 -4.51 -14.67 -8.26
N VAL A 131 -4.12 -14.37 -9.50
CA VAL A 131 -4.50 -15.17 -10.69
C VAL A 131 -3.69 -16.46 -10.75
N ALA A 132 -2.38 -16.41 -10.47
CA ALA A 132 -1.51 -17.59 -10.43
C ALA A 132 -1.97 -18.63 -9.39
N ILE A 133 -2.42 -18.17 -8.21
CA ILE A 133 -2.98 -19.04 -7.16
C ILE A 133 -4.19 -19.83 -7.67
N GLN A 134 -4.96 -19.34 -8.64
CA GLN A 134 -6.07 -20.12 -9.21
C GLN A 134 -5.55 -21.38 -9.91
N GLY A 135 -4.40 -21.29 -10.59
CA GLY A 135 -3.72 -22.47 -11.15
C GLY A 135 -3.31 -23.46 -10.08
N GLU A 136 -2.64 -22.97 -9.02
CA GLU A 136 -2.24 -23.82 -7.88
C GLU A 136 -3.44 -24.52 -7.22
N VAL A 137 -4.58 -23.83 -7.10
CA VAL A 137 -5.83 -24.39 -6.58
C VAL A 137 -6.38 -25.48 -7.51
N MET A 138 -6.39 -25.25 -8.82
CA MET A 138 -6.87 -26.24 -9.79
C MET A 138 -5.99 -27.49 -9.80
N THR A 139 -4.66 -27.33 -9.77
CA THR A 139 -3.71 -28.44 -9.64
C THR A 139 -3.92 -29.19 -8.33
N ALA A 140 -4.02 -28.49 -7.19
CA ALA A 140 -4.26 -29.12 -5.90
C ALA A 140 -5.57 -29.92 -5.84
N VAL A 141 -6.61 -29.53 -6.59
CA VAL A 141 -7.87 -30.28 -6.66
C VAL A 141 -7.73 -31.53 -7.53
N GLN A 142 -6.88 -31.50 -8.54
CA GLN A 142 -6.61 -32.64 -9.43
C GLN A 142 -5.65 -33.66 -8.81
N ASP A 143 -4.77 -33.23 -7.90
CA ASP A 143 -3.90 -34.12 -7.12
C ASP A 143 -4.77 -35.12 -6.33
N GLY A 144 -4.77 -36.38 -6.79
CA GLY A 144 -5.42 -37.49 -6.12
C GLY A 144 -4.80 -37.79 -4.74
N PRO A 145 -5.42 -38.65 -3.93
CA PRO A 145 -4.78 -39.12 -2.69
C PRO A 145 -3.49 -39.86 -3.05
N VAL A 146 -2.35 -39.32 -2.62
CA VAL A 146 -1.07 -40.03 -2.60
C VAL A 146 -1.11 -40.97 -1.39
N GLU A 147 -0.66 -42.22 -1.53
CA GLU A 147 -0.68 -43.22 -0.43
C GLU A 147 -0.14 -42.61 0.88
N GLY A 148 -1.00 -42.51 1.90
CA GLY A 148 -0.67 -41.97 3.21
C GLY A 148 -0.78 -40.45 3.38
N GLU A 149 -1.05 -39.69 2.31
CA GLU A 149 -1.27 -38.24 2.35
C GLU A 149 -2.75 -37.86 2.14
N ARG A 150 -3.17 -36.81 2.83
CA ARG A 150 -4.48 -36.17 2.73
C ARG A 150 -4.79 -35.77 1.28
N THR A 151 -6.06 -35.85 0.86
CA THR A 151 -6.47 -35.47 -0.52
C THR A 151 -5.96 -34.08 -0.90
N GLY A 152 -5.57 -33.83 -2.15
CA GLY A 152 -5.00 -32.53 -2.56
C GLY A 152 -5.91 -31.33 -2.24
N ILE A 153 -7.23 -31.54 -2.25
CA ILE A 153 -8.27 -30.58 -1.83
C ILE A 153 -8.09 -30.15 -0.37
N GLU A 154 -7.54 -30.99 0.50
CA GLU A 154 -7.28 -30.64 1.90
C GLU A 154 -6.25 -29.55 2.05
N ARG A 155 -5.40 -29.28 1.04
CA ARG A 155 -4.51 -28.10 1.03
C ARG A 155 -5.30 -26.78 1.00
N LEU A 156 -6.60 -26.82 0.65
CA LEU A 156 -7.51 -25.67 0.65
C LEU A 156 -8.23 -25.46 2.01
N ALA A 157 -8.03 -26.36 2.97
CA ALA A 157 -8.67 -26.25 4.28
C ALA A 157 -8.20 -24.99 5.04
N PRO A 158 -9.04 -24.39 5.90
CA PRO A 158 -8.62 -23.30 6.76
C PRO A 158 -7.36 -23.66 7.56
N GLY A 159 -6.37 -22.75 7.54
CA GLY A 159 -5.08 -22.95 8.22
C GLY A 159 -4.00 -23.67 7.41
N GLN A 160 -4.32 -24.17 6.21
CA GLN A 160 -3.32 -24.78 5.32
C GLN A 160 -2.52 -23.72 4.54
N PRO A 161 -1.29 -24.06 4.07
CA PRO A 161 -0.40 -23.10 3.44
C PRO A 161 -1.01 -22.37 2.24
N LEU A 162 -1.72 -23.07 1.36
CA LEU A 162 -2.35 -22.48 0.17
C LEU A 162 -3.51 -21.54 0.54
N PHE A 163 -4.33 -21.93 1.52
CA PHE A 163 -5.40 -21.08 2.05
C PHE A 163 -4.83 -19.80 2.68
N LEU A 164 -3.76 -19.91 3.46
CA LEU A 164 -3.13 -18.78 4.13
C LEU A 164 -2.38 -17.85 3.17
N LYS A 165 -1.76 -18.39 2.11
CA LYS A 165 -1.22 -17.61 0.99
C LYS A 165 -2.33 -16.75 0.37
N MET A 166 -3.48 -17.35 0.08
CA MET A 166 -4.63 -16.66 -0.50
C MET A 166 -5.17 -15.54 0.42
N GLU A 167 -5.50 -15.81 1.68
CA GLU A 167 -5.98 -14.76 2.61
C GLU A 167 -4.92 -13.68 2.88
N GLY A 168 -3.63 -14.05 2.91
CA GLY A 168 -2.52 -13.12 3.04
C GLY A 168 -2.44 -12.12 1.88
N VAL A 169 -2.46 -12.61 0.63
CA VAL A 169 -2.46 -11.75 -0.57
C VAL A 169 -3.67 -10.81 -0.55
N LYS A 170 -4.87 -11.30 -0.24
CA LYS A 170 -6.08 -10.46 -0.15
C LYS A 170 -5.95 -9.37 0.91
N THR A 171 -5.48 -9.73 2.10
CA THR A 171 -5.34 -8.77 3.21
C THR A 171 -4.37 -7.67 2.82
N LEU A 172 -3.22 -8.03 2.23
CA LEU A 172 -2.23 -7.08 1.75
C LEU A 172 -2.77 -6.16 0.66
N MET A 173 -3.47 -6.71 -0.34
CA MET A 173 -4.07 -5.91 -1.41
C MET A 173 -5.08 -4.90 -0.86
N THR A 174 -5.95 -5.32 0.06
CA THR A 174 -6.97 -4.46 0.66
C THR A 174 -6.37 -3.33 1.49
N VAL A 175 -5.42 -3.66 2.38
CA VAL A 175 -4.76 -2.69 3.27
C VAL A 175 -3.99 -1.65 2.46
N VAL A 176 -3.18 -2.11 1.51
CA VAL A 176 -2.35 -1.21 0.69
C VAL A 176 -3.21 -0.36 -0.25
N MET A 177 -4.29 -0.91 -0.82
CA MET A 177 -5.21 -0.11 -1.64
C MET A 177 -5.90 0.98 -0.79
N LYS A 178 -6.33 0.66 0.44
CA LYS A 178 -6.90 1.66 1.36
C LYS A 178 -5.90 2.78 1.66
N GLN A 179 -4.65 2.44 1.92
CA GLN A 179 -3.58 3.41 2.14
C GLN A 179 -3.32 4.27 0.90
N LEU A 180 -3.26 3.66 -0.29
CA LEU A 180 -3.02 4.35 -1.55
C LEU A 180 -4.17 5.31 -1.90
N SER A 181 -5.42 4.89 -1.67
CA SER A 181 -6.59 5.77 -1.85
C SER A 181 -6.56 6.97 -0.90
N ALA A 182 -6.17 6.77 0.37
CA ALA A 182 -6.07 7.86 1.35
C ALA A 182 -5.02 8.91 0.96
N THR A 183 -3.91 8.50 0.35
CA THR A 183 -2.84 9.42 -0.06
C THR A 183 -3.07 10.04 -1.45
N SER A 184 -3.96 9.45 -2.27
CA SER A 184 -4.20 9.87 -3.66
C SER A 184 -4.63 11.33 -3.81
N GLY A 185 -5.40 11.88 -2.86
CA GLY A 185 -5.83 13.29 -2.91
C GLY A 185 -4.67 14.28 -2.79
N MET A 186 -3.66 13.92 -2.01
CA MET A 186 -2.46 14.75 -1.80
C MET A 186 -1.53 14.78 -3.02
N LEU A 187 -1.64 13.82 -3.95
CA LEU A 187 -0.82 13.78 -5.16
C LEU A 187 -1.00 15.04 -6.02
N SER A 188 -2.18 15.64 -6.05
CA SER A 188 -2.44 16.84 -6.86
C SER A 188 -1.75 18.11 -6.33
N LEU A 189 -1.23 18.06 -5.11
CA LEU A 189 -0.60 19.17 -4.40
C LEU A 189 0.91 19.24 -4.60
N GLU A 190 1.53 18.20 -5.16
CA GLU A 190 2.97 18.14 -5.34
C GLU A 190 3.42 18.52 -6.75
N PHE A 191 4.67 18.99 -6.82
CA PHE A 191 5.40 19.06 -8.06
C PHE A 191 5.92 17.67 -8.42
N SER A 192 5.88 17.34 -9.72
CA SER A 192 6.37 16.07 -10.23
C SER A 192 7.40 16.32 -11.31
N VAL A 193 8.54 15.64 -11.29
CA VAL A 193 9.49 15.66 -12.40
C VAL A 193 9.45 14.34 -13.14
N GLY A 194 9.21 14.36 -14.44
CA GLY A 194 9.22 13.17 -15.27
C GLY A 194 8.26 13.26 -16.44
N LYS A 195 7.96 12.11 -17.06
CA LYS A 195 6.97 12.04 -18.15
C LYS A 195 5.56 12.27 -17.64
N TRP A 196 5.25 11.70 -16.48
CA TRP A 196 3.91 11.72 -15.90
C TRP A 196 3.80 12.79 -14.83
N SER A 197 2.67 13.49 -14.82
CA SER A 197 2.26 14.38 -13.73
C SER A 197 1.67 13.57 -12.59
N SER A 198 1.53 14.19 -11.41
CA SER A 198 0.91 13.54 -10.27
C SER A 198 -0.59 13.30 -10.45
N ASP A 199 -1.26 14.10 -11.29
CA ASP A 199 -2.64 13.80 -11.73
C ASP A 199 -2.67 12.54 -12.60
N ASP A 200 -1.74 12.40 -13.57
CA ASP A 200 -1.68 11.19 -14.43
C ASP A 200 -1.47 9.92 -13.56
N VAL A 201 -0.71 10.02 -12.45
CA VAL A 201 -0.55 8.91 -11.48
C VAL A 201 -1.85 8.62 -10.74
N ARG A 202 -2.56 9.66 -10.29
CA ARG A 202 -3.86 9.51 -9.60
C ARG A 202 -4.90 8.85 -10.51
N ASP A 203 -4.93 9.22 -11.79
CA ASP A 203 -5.88 8.70 -12.77
C ASP A 203 -5.69 7.19 -13.01
N VAL A 204 -4.51 6.62 -12.72
CA VAL A 204 -4.27 5.16 -12.73
C VAL A 204 -4.72 4.48 -11.43
N ILE A 205 -4.65 5.16 -10.28
CA ILE A 205 -5.05 4.61 -8.98
C ILE A 205 -6.56 4.32 -8.93
N GLU A 206 -7.38 5.17 -9.56
CA GLU A 206 -8.83 5.03 -9.56
C GLU A 206 -9.32 3.69 -10.18
N PRO A 207 -8.98 3.33 -11.42
CA PRO A 207 -9.36 2.04 -12.00
C PRO A 207 -8.64 0.85 -11.35
N LEU A 208 -7.44 1.06 -10.75
CA LEU A 208 -6.73 0.02 -10.02
C LEU A 208 -7.53 -0.53 -8.82
N GLY A 209 -8.27 0.32 -8.11
CA GLY A 209 -9.15 -0.13 -7.03
C GLY A 209 -10.20 -1.13 -7.51
N SER A 210 -10.71 -0.94 -8.73
CA SER A 210 -11.61 -1.87 -9.42
C SER A 210 -10.96 -3.21 -9.73
N VAL A 211 -9.69 -3.21 -10.14
CA VAL A 211 -8.91 -4.43 -10.40
C VAL A 211 -8.68 -5.20 -9.10
N VAL A 212 -8.25 -4.51 -8.04
CA VAL A 212 -8.04 -5.11 -6.72
C VAL A 212 -9.33 -5.75 -6.23
N ALA A 213 -10.45 -5.02 -6.21
CA ALA A 213 -11.73 -5.56 -5.74
C ALA A 213 -12.16 -6.82 -6.49
N ARG A 214 -11.98 -6.88 -7.82
CA ARG A 214 -12.37 -8.04 -8.63
C ARG A 214 -11.42 -9.22 -8.51
N SER A 215 -10.12 -8.96 -8.33
CA SER A 215 -9.16 -10.04 -8.04
C SER A 215 -9.47 -10.74 -6.71
N LEU A 216 -10.05 -10.04 -5.72
CA LEU A 216 -10.53 -10.66 -4.48
C LEU A 216 -11.66 -11.66 -4.74
N GLY A 217 -12.49 -11.42 -5.76
CA GLY A 217 -13.57 -12.32 -6.17
C GLY A 217 -13.07 -13.70 -6.61
N LEU A 218 -11.84 -13.80 -7.11
CA LEU A 218 -11.24 -15.09 -7.49
C LEU A 218 -11.10 -16.05 -6.31
N GLN A 219 -10.98 -15.54 -5.08
CA GLN A 219 -10.90 -16.39 -3.89
C GLN A 219 -12.18 -17.15 -3.59
N SER A 220 -13.32 -16.65 -4.07
CA SER A 220 -14.61 -17.32 -3.92
C SER A 220 -14.57 -18.71 -4.55
N PHE A 221 -13.81 -18.90 -5.64
CA PHE A 221 -13.63 -20.21 -6.27
C PHE A 221 -13.04 -21.21 -5.29
N SER A 222 -11.87 -20.92 -4.70
CA SER A 222 -11.19 -21.81 -3.75
C SER A 222 -12.05 -22.15 -2.53
N LYS A 223 -12.80 -21.15 -2.01
CA LYS A 223 -13.71 -21.36 -0.87
C LYS A 223 -14.91 -22.24 -1.24
N LEU A 224 -15.49 -22.04 -2.42
CA LEU A 224 -16.61 -22.84 -2.90
C LEU A 224 -16.19 -24.29 -3.18
N VAL A 225 -15.00 -24.50 -3.74
CA VAL A 225 -14.43 -25.83 -3.95
C VAL A 225 -14.28 -26.57 -2.61
N TRP A 226 -13.62 -25.96 -1.63
CA TRP A 226 -13.47 -26.53 -0.29
C TRP A 226 -14.82 -26.84 0.38
N ARG A 227 -15.73 -25.86 0.40
CA ARG A 227 -17.05 -26.02 1.05
C ARG A 227 -17.89 -27.12 0.42
N THR A 228 -17.71 -27.36 -0.88
CA THR A 228 -18.41 -28.44 -1.60
C THR A 228 -17.90 -29.80 -1.17
N GLN A 229 -16.59 -29.95 -0.96
CA GLN A 229 -15.99 -31.18 -0.44
C GLN A 229 -16.45 -31.48 1.00
N GLU A 230 -16.54 -30.46 1.84
CA GLU A 230 -17.00 -30.59 3.23
C GLU A 230 -18.44 -31.09 3.30
N LEU A 231 -19.35 -30.47 2.53
CA LEU A 231 -20.76 -30.91 2.45
C LEU A 231 -20.90 -32.34 1.90
N GLN A 232 -20.02 -32.75 1.00
CA GLN A 232 -20.04 -34.10 0.46
C GLN A 232 -19.61 -35.14 1.52
N ARG A 233 -18.59 -34.81 2.35
CA ARG A 233 -18.21 -35.63 3.50
C ARG A 233 -19.33 -35.73 4.54
N GLU A 234 -19.96 -34.61 4.89
CA GLU A 234 -21.10 -34.59 5.82
C GLU A 234 -22.29 -35.45 5.33
N ALA A 235 -22.53 -35.48 4.01
CA ALA A 235 -23.56 -36.31 3.41
C ALA A 235 -23.21 -37.81 3.43
N ASP A 236 -21.93 -38.17 3.27
CA ASP A 236 -21.45 -39.55 3.30
C ASP A 236 -21.44 -40.14 4.73
N ASP A 237 -21.21 -39.31 5.75
CA ASP A 237 -21.19 -39.70 7.17
C ASP A 237 -22.58 -39.68 7.85
N GLY A 238 -23.63 -39.22 7.15
CA GLY A 238 -24.99 -39.12 7.69
C GLY A 238 -25.73 -40.47 7.84
N PRO A 239 -26.77 -40.54 8.71
CA PRO A 239 -27.51 -41.79 8.99
C PRO A 239 -28.34 -42.32 7.81
N ILE A 240 -28.58 -41.48 6.79
CA ILE A 240 -29.28 -41.85 5.56
C ILE A 240 -28.27 -41.90 4.43
N ARG A 241 -27.69 -43.07 4.18
CA ARG A 241 -26.93 -43.35 2.96
C ARG A 241 -27.88 -43.32 1.77
N LYS A 242 -28.10 -42.15 1.15
CA LYS A 242 -28.80 -42.11 -0.14
C LYS A 242 -27.92 -42.82 -1.17
N PRO A 243 -28.43 -43.79 -1.95
CA PRO A 243 -27.66 -44.50 -2.96
C PRO A 243 -27.44 -43.57 -4.17
N LEU A 244 -26.50 -42.62 -4.03
CA LEU A 244 -26.24 -41.54 -5.00
C LEU A 244 -24.94 -41.78 -5.81
N HIS A 245 -24.54 -43.04 -6.01
CA HIS A 245 -23.21 -43.43 -6.52
C HIS A 245 -23.10 -43.66 -8.04
N SER A 246 -24.16 -43.46 -8.85
CA SER A 246 -24.21 -43.99 -10.23
C SER A 246 -23.87 -43.02 -11.39
N MET A 247 -23.48 -41.76 -11.15
CA MET A 247 -23.07 -40.85 -12.24
C MET A 247 -21.70 -40.21 -11.97
N GLY A 248 -20.70 -40.60 -12.77
CA GLY A 248 -19.28 -40.22 -12.64
C GLY A 248 -18.91 -38.76 -12.94
N LEU A 249 -19.89 -37.84 -12.95
CA LEU A 249 -19.69 -36.40 -13.22
C LEU A 249 -20.03 -35.50 -12.01
N ARG A 250 -20.14 -36.09 -10.81
CA ARG A 250 -20.63 -35.40 -9.62
C ARG A 250 -19.61 -34.56 -8.87
N ARG A 251 -18.32 -34.86 -8.99
CA ARG A 251 -17.30 -34.19 -8.16
C ARG A 251 -16.70 -33.03 -8.91
N VAL A 252 -16.34 -32.00 -8.16
CA VAL A 252 -15.62 -30.83 -8.67
C VAL A 252 -14.29 -31.24 -9.33
N VAL A 253 -13.69 -32.34 -8.87
CA VAL A 253 -12.47 -32.93 -9.44
C VAL A 253 -12.66 -33.34 -10.90
N ASP A 254 -13.82 -33.90 -11.25
CA ASP A 254 -14.05 -34.52 -12.56
C ASP A 254 -14.16 -33.45 -13.69
N VAL A 255 -14.60 -32.23 -13.35
CA VAL A 255 -14.66 -31.09 -14.28
C VAL A 255 -13.42 -30.18 -14.23
N MET A 256 -12.54 -30.38 -13.26
CA MET A 256 -11.42 -29.46 -13.04
C MET A 256 -10.46 -29.32 -14.24
N PRO A 257 -10.10 -30.39 -14.98
CA PRO A 257 -9.25 -30.27 -16.16
C PRO A 257 -9.89 -29.44 -17.29
N LEU A 258 -11.22 -29.52 -17.42
CA LEU A 258 -11.97 -28.72 -18.40
C LEU A 258 -11.99 -27.24 -18.00
N ILE A 259 -12.16 -26.96 -16.71
CA ILE A 259 -12.11 -25.58 -16.19
C ILE A 259 -10.72 -24.99 -16.40
N GLU A 260 -9.67 -25.76 -16.09
CA GLU A 260 -8.29 -25.32 -16.22
C GLU A 260 -7.95 -24.96 -17.67
N SER A 261 -8.24 -25.87 -18.61
CA SER A 261 -7.99 -25.67 -20.04
C SER A 261 -8.83 -24.54 -20.63
N ALA A 262 -10.14 -24.49 -20.34
CA ALA A 262 -11.03 -23.46 -20.88
C ALA A 262 -10.71 -22.04 -20.37
N THR A 263 -10.11 -21.91 -19.19
CA THR A 263 -9.77 -20.60 -18.59
C THR A 263 -8.30 -20.20 -18.76
N LEU A 264 -7.43 -21.11 -19.23
CA LEU A 264 -5.98 -20.91 -19.26
C LEU A 264 -5.56 -19.65 -20.02
N GLU A 265 -5.97 -19.52 -21.29
CA GLU A 265 -5.57 -18.39 -22.14
C GLU A 265 -6.01 -17.05 -21.55
N LEU A 266 -7.21 -16.99 -20.94
CA LEU A 266 -7.70 -15.76 -20.30
C LEU A 266 -6.87 -15.41 -19.05
N ARG A 267 -6.50 -16.39 -18.22
CA ARG A 267 -5.64 -16.19 -17.04
C ARG A 267 -4.23 -15.73 -17.43
N GLU A 268 -3.66 -16.32 -18.48
CA GLU A 268 -2.36 -15.91 -19.00
C GLU A 268 -2.39 -14.49 -19.57
N ALA A 269 -3.42 -14.16 -20.35
CA ALA A 269 -3.55 -12.83 -20.94
C ALA A 269 -3.76 -11.74 -19.88
N ILE A 270 -4.53 -12.03 -18.82
CA ILE A 270 -4.67 -11.15 -17.65
C ILE A 270 -3.30 -10.87 -17.02
N THR A 271 -2.52 -11.93 -16.79
CA THR A 271 -1.20 -11.86 -16.15
C THR A 271 -0.22 -11.08 -17.02
N ALA A 272 -0.19 -11.35 -18.33
CA ALA A 272 0.63 -10.63 -19.30
C ALA A 272 0.27 -9.13 -19.35
N GLY A 273 -1.03 -8.79 -19.29
CA GLY A 273 -1.50 -7.40 -19.22
C GLY A 273 -1.01 -6.67 -17.97
N ALA A 274 -1.12 -7.30 -16.79
CA ALA A 274 -0.62 -6.75 -15.53
C ALA A 274 0.91 -6.54 -15.55
N VAL A 275 1.66 -7.53 -16.04
CA VAL A 275 3.12 -7.46 -16.18
C VAL A 275 3.54 -6.33 -17.11
N ALA A 276 2.88 -6.20 -18.27
CA ALA A 276 3.22 -5.17 -19.25
C ALA A 276 2.95 -3.75 -18.71
N MET A 277 1.84 -3.55 -17.98
CA MET A 277 1.59 -2.30 -17.26
C MET A 277 2.68 -2.02 -16.22
N ARG A 278 2.99 -3.02 -15.37
CA ARG A 278 3.98 -2.89 -14.31
C ARG A 278 5.34 -2.49 -14.88
N LYS A 279 5.82 -3.16 -15.93
CA LYS A 279 7.09 -2.82 -16.61
C LYS A 279 7.09 -1.36 -17.13
N ASN A 280 5.99 -0.91 -17.74
CA ASN A 280 5.88 0.46 -18.25
C ASN A 280 5.91 1.49 -17.11
N LEU A 281 5.08 1.29 -16.09
CA LEU A 281 5.01 2.18 -14.93
C LEU A 281 6.33 2.23 -14.16
N ASP A 282 6.98 1.08 -14.00
CA ASP A 282 8.28 0.98 -13.33
C ASP A 282 9.38 1.70 -14.12
N ASN A 283 9.40 1.54 -15.44
CA ASN A 283 10.31 2.27 -16.32
C ASN A 283 10.08 3.79 -16.25
N ILE A 284 8.82 4.23 -16.22
CA ILE A 284 8.48 5.66 -16.05
C ILE A 284 8.97 6.19 -14.71
N ASN A 285 8.81 5.40 -13.63
CA ASN A 285 9.17 5.82 -12.29
C ASN A 285 10.70 5.93 -12.10
N HIS A 286 11.45 4.94 -12.59
CA HIS A 286 12.92 4.90 -12.49
C HIS A 286 13.62 5.86 -13.47
N ARG A 287 13.01 6.20 -14.61
CA ARG A 287 13.58 7.11 -15.62
C ARG A 287 13.00 8.52 -15.59
N ARG A 288 12.59 9.03 -14.43
CA ARG A 288 12.10 10.41 -14.28
C ARG A 288 13.09 11.47 -14.79
N TRP A 289 14.38 11.22 -14.62
CA TRP A 289 15.45 12.17 -14.94
C TRP A 289 16.27 11.81 -16.18
N THR A 290 16.09 10.60 -16.73
CA THR A 290 16.89 10.08 -17.85
C THR A 290 15.97 9.65 -19.00
N LYS A 291 16.45 9.72 -20.24
CA LYS A 291 15.69 9.30 -21.43
C LYS A 291 16.36 8.11 -22.10
N LYS A 292 15.60 7.08 -22.43
CA LYS A 292 16.01 5.98 -23.32
C LYS A 292 14.86 5.62 -24.26
N ALA A 293 14.85 6.24 -25.44
CA ALA A 293 13.75 6.16 -26.40
C ALA A 293 13.50 4.72 -26.90
N ASP A 294 14.56 3.92 -27.04
CA ASP A 294 14.45 2.54 -27.54
C ASP A 294 13.66 1.66 -26.58
N ILE A 295 13.99 1.73 -25.29
CA ILE A 295 13.31 0.99 -24.22
C ILE A 295 11.86 1.46 -24.07
N ASP A 296 11.63 2.77 -24.17
CA ASP A 296 10.28 3.33 -24.10
C ASP A 296 9.39 2.82 -25.24
N SER A 297 9.95 2.68 -26.45
CA SER A 297 9.23 2.20 -27.62
C SER A 297 8.96 0.70 -27.53
N GLN A 298 9.95 -0.08 -27.08
CA GLN A 298 9.81 -1.51 -26.85
C GLN A 298 8.72 -1.80 -25.80
N LEU A 299 8.77 -1.15 -24.64
CA LEU A 299 7.80 -1.37 -23.57
C LEU A 299 6.39 -0.95 -23.98
N ARG A 300 6.27 0.10 -24.82
CA ARG A 300 4.98 0.49 -25.38
C ARG A 300 4.43 -0.58 -26.32
N GLN A 301 5.24 -1.15 -27.21
CA GLN A 301 4.83 -2.25 -28.08
C GLN A 301 4.44 -3.49 -27.27
N GLU A 302 5.20 -3.83 -26.22
CA GLU A 302 4.85 -4.92 -25.30
C GLU A 302 3.48 -4.68 -24.63
N LEU A 303 3.17 -3.44 -24.24
CA LEU A 303 1.88 -3.07 -23.64
C LEU A 303 0.73 -3.13 -24.64
N ASP A 304 0.95 -2.65 -25.86
CA ASP A 304 -0.04 -2.70 -26.94
C ASP A 304 -0.36 -4.15 -27.31
N GLY A 305 0.66 -5.01 -27.49
CA GLY A 305 0.48 -6.43 -27.77
C GLY A 305 -0.22 -7.19 -26.63
N ALA A 306 0.12 -6.90 -25.37
CA ALA A 306 -0.55 -7.51 -24.22
C ALA A 306 -2.04 -7.09 -24.13
N TYR A 307 -2.36 -5.83 -24.47
CA TYR A 307 -3.73 -5.36 -24.50
C TYR A 307 -4.55 -6.07 -25.59
N GLU A 308 -4.00 -6.22 -26.79
CA GLU A 308 -4.65 -6.92 -27.89
C GLU A 308 -4.86 -8.40 -27.57
N ARG A 309 -3.86 -9.06 -26.95
CA ARG A 309 -3.99 -10.44 -26.48
C ARG A 309 -5.13 -10.58 -25.47
N LEU A 310 -5.19 -9.73 -24.44
CA LEU A 310 -6.25 -9.78 -23.43
C LEU A 310 -7.64 -9.47 -24.02
N THR A 311 -7.73 -8.50 -24.93
CA THR A 311 -8.99 -8.17 -25.61
C THR A 311 -9.48 -9.35 -26.46
N THR A 312 -8.57 -10.00 -27.19
CA THR A 312 -8.88 -11.17 -28.03
C THR A 312 -9.27 -12.37 -27.18
N ALA A 313 -8.51 -12.67 -26.13
CA ALA A 313 -8.81 -13.76 -25.20
C ALA A 313 -10.17 -13.56 -24.51
N LEU A 314 -10.47 -12.33 -24.05
CA LEU A 314 -11.76 -12.00 -23.45
C LEU A 314 -12.89 -12.20 -24.45
N LYS A 315 -12.75 -11.70 -25.69
CA LYS A 315 -13.75 -11.85 -26.74
C LYS A 315 -14.00 -13.32 -27.07
N ASN A 316 -12.96 -14.13 -27.22
CA ASN A 316 -13.08 -15.57 -27.50
C ASN A 316 -13.77 -16.31 -26.34
N PHE A 317 -13.52 -15.88 -25.11
CA PHE A 317 -14.14 -16.48 -23.93
C PHE A 317 -15.63 -16.07 -23.78
N THR A 318 -16.00 -14.84 -24.15
CA THR A 318 -17.35 -14.29 -23.94
C THR A 318 -18.25 -14.25 -25.17
N GLN A 319 -17.75 -14.66 -26.35
CA GLN A 319 -18.50 -14.66 -27.59
C GLN A 319 -19.88 -15.31 -27.45
N ASP A 320 -20.86 -14.82 -28.22
CA ASP A 320 -22.18 -15.41 -28.26
C ASP A 320 -22.18 -16.64 -29.17
N GLY A 321 -22.82 -17.73 -28.73
CA GLY A 321 -22.94 -18.98 -29.49
C GLY A 321 -22.20 -20.17 -28.87
N GLN A 322 -22.27 -21.31 -29.56
CA GLN A 322 -21.67 -22.58 -29.13
C GLN A 322 -20.13 -22.57 -29.18
N ASP A 323 -19.54 -21.65 -29.95
CA ASP A 323 -18.10 -21.57 -30.20
C ASP A 323 -17.30 -20.89 -29.07
N ALA A 324 -17.99 -20.28 -28.10
CA ALA A 324 -17.31 -19.60 -27.01
C ALA A 324 -16.55 -20.59 -26.12
N THR A 325 -15.32 -20.26 -25.75
CA THR A 325 -14.47 -21.17 -24.95
C THR A 325 -15.13 -21.59 -23.64
N ARG A 326 -15.91 -20.69 -23.01
CA ARG A 326 -16.70 -20.99 -21.81
C ARG A 326 -17.74 -22.11 -22.00
N MET A 327 -18.25 -22.32 -23.22
CA MET A 327 -19.23 -23.36 -23.52
C MET A 327 -18.60 -24.76 -23.55
N GLN A 328 -17.28 -24.87 -23.69
CA GLN A 328 -16.58 -26.16 -23.58
C GLN A 328 -16.79 -26.81 -22.21
N ILE A 329 -16.96 -25.99 -21.16
CA ILE A 329 -17.28 -26.44 -19.80
C ILE A 329 -18.65 -27.14 -19.74
N LEU A 330 -19.60 -26.73 -20.58
CA LEU A 330 -20.94 -27.35 -20.66
C LEU A 330 -20.93 -28.69 -21.37
N GLY A 331 -19.94 -28.98 -22.23
CA GLY A 331 -19.90 -30.15 -23.10
C GLY A 331 -20.36 -31.46 -22.42
N PRO A 332 -19.76 -31.85 -21.28
CA PRO A 332 -20.15 -33.06 -20.56
C PRO A 332 -21.58 -33.06 -19.98
N PHE A 333 -22.17 -31.88 -19.80
CA PHE A 333 -23.50 -31.69 -19.20
C PHE A 333 -24.60 -31.53 -20.24
N ILE A 334 -24.28 -31.25 -21.52
CA ILE A 334 -25.29 -31.04 -22.58
C ILE A 334 -26.21 -32.26 -22.72
N ALA A 335 -25.63 -33.47 -22.69
CA ALA A 335 -26.42 -34.70 -22.76
C ALA A 335 -27.37 -34.87 -21.56
N LEU A 336 -26.96 -34.41 -20.37
CA LEU A 336 -27.77 -34.44 -19.14
C LEU A 336 -28.85 -33.35 -19.13
N LEU A 337 -28.62 -32.22 -19.82
CA LEU A 337 -29.57 -31.12 -19.93
C LEU A 337 -30.70 -31.42 -20.92
N HIS A 338 -30.45 -32.28 -21.92
CA HIS A 338 -31.43 -32.67 -22.92
C HIS A 338 -32.19 -33.96 -22.59
N SER A 339 -31.80 -34.70 -21.56
CA SER A 339 -32.51 -35.92 -21.14
C SER A 339 -33.80 -35.60 -20.40
N GLU A 340 -34.90 -36.23 -20.79
CA GLU A 340 -36.14 -36.24 -19.99
C GLU A 340 -35.90 -37.00 -18.69
N MET A 341 -36.03 -36.31 -17.56
CA MET A 341 -35.75 -36.84 -16.23
C MET A 341 -36.92 -36.55 -15.28
N THR A 342 -37.15 -37.45 -14.33
CA THR A 342 -38.08 -37.21 -13.23
C THR A 342 -37.55 -36.11 -12.29
N LYS A 343 -38.44 -35.47 -11.53
CA LYS A 343 -38.05 -34.37 -10.60
C LYS A 343 -36.98 -34.80 -9.58
N ILE A 344 -37.00 -36.05 -9.14
CA ILE A 344 -36.03 -36.64 -8.20
C ILE A 344 -34.65 -36.82 -8.87
N GLU A 345 -34.63 -37.21 -10.15
CA GLU A 345 -33.40 -37.34 -10.92
C GLU A 345 -32.80 -35.96 -11.23
N GLN A 346 -33.63 -34.96 -11.55
CA GLN A 346 -33.23 -33.57 -11.75
C GLN A 346 -32.57 -32.97 -10.50
N GLU A 347 -33.14 -33.20 -9.30
CA GLU A 347 -32.57 -32.74 -8.03
C GLU A 347 -31.21 -33.41 -7.71
N SER A 348 -30.88 -34.54 -8.35
CA SER A 348 -29.62 -35.27 -8.15
C SER A 348 -28.51 -34.89 -9.14
N LEU A 349 -28.77 -33.93 -10.04
CA LEU A 349 -27.84 -33.52 -11.08
C LEU A 349 -26.65 -32.71 -10.52
N PRO A 350 -25.44 -32.90 -11.06
CA PRO A 350 -24.23 -32.27 -10.54
C PRO A 350 -24.03 -30.82 -10.97
N PHE A 351 -25.06 -29.98 -10.85
CA PHE A 351 -24.96 -28.57 -11.25
C PHE A 351 -24.09 -27.72 -10.32
N ARG A 352 -23.72 -28.24 -9.14
CA ARG A 352 -22.84 -27.52 -8.22
C ARG A 352 -21.42 -27.36 -8.77
N SER A 353 -20.87 -28.39 -9.39
CA SER A 353 -19.54 -28.33 -10.03
C SER A 353 -19.57 -27.38 -11.24
N LEU A 354 -20.67 -27.40 -12.01
CA LEU A 354 -20.91 -26.47 -13.10
C LEU A 354 -21.04 -25.01 -12.61
N PHE A 355 -21.77 -24.77 -11.52
CA PHE A 355 -21.90 -23.45 -10.90
C PHE A 355 -20.54 -22.88 -10.50
N ILE A 356 -19.69 -23.68 -9.86
CA ILE A 356 -18.34 -23.28 -9.44
C ILE A 356 -17.48 -22.85 -10.65
N ALA A 357 -17.57 -23.60 -11.76
CA ALA A 357 -16.88 -23.28 -13.00
C ALA A 357 -17.30 -21.91 -13.56
N PHE A 358 -18.61 -21.64 -13.63
CA PHE A 358 -19.13 -20.36 -14.11
C PHE A 358 -18.84 -19.19 -13.18
N VAL A 359 -18.80 -19.42 -11.86
CA VAL A 359 -18.38 -18.39 -10.90
C VAL A 359 -16.93 -17.97 -11.18
N LEU A 360 -16.01 -18.91 -11.38
CA LEU A 360 -14.64 -18.60 -11.76
C LEU A 360 -14.58 -17.83 -13.09
N GLY A 361 -15.28 -18.32 -14.12
CA GLY A 361 -15.33 -17.67 -15.43
C GLY A 361 -15.87 -16.23 -15.36
N THR A 362 -16.95 -15.99 -14.61
CA THR A 362 -17.55 -14.67 -14.42
C THR A 362 -16.58 -13.71 -13.70
N ASN A 363 -15.88 -14.20 -12.67
CA ASN A 363 -14.88 -13.41 -11.96
C ASN A 363 -13.68 -13.06 -12.86
N LEU A 364 -13.23 -14.00 -13.71
CA LEU A 364 -12.16 -13.75 -14.68
C LEU A 364 -12.56 -12.74 -15.75
N VAL A 365 -13.79 -12.81 -16.27
CA VAL A 365 -14.34 -11.82 -17.21
C VAL A 365 -14.36 -10.44 -16.58
N SER A 366 -14.93 -10.32 -15.38
CA SER A 366 -15.01 -9.05 -14.64
C SER A 366 -13.61 -8.47 -14.37
N LEU A 367 -12.66 -9.30 -13.96
CA LEU A 367 -11.27 -8.88 -13.74
C LEU A 367 -10.61 -8.41 -15.04
N SER A 368 -10.80 -9.14 -16.14
CA SER A 368 -10.26 -8.81 -17.47
C SER A 368 -10.72 -7.44 -17.93
N GLU A 369 -12.02 -7.14 -17.83
CA GLU A 369 -12.57 -5.84 -18.19
C GLU A 369 -11.95 -4.69 -17.38
N SER A 370 -11.69 -4.92 -16.10
CA SER A 370 -11.10 -3.90 -15.23
C SER A 370 -9.62 -3.68 -15.49
N ILE A 371 -8.90 -4.75 -15.82
CA ILE A 371 -7.51 -4.67 -16.27
C ILE A 371 -7.44 -3.93 -17.60
N LEU A 372 -8.30 -4.24 -18.57
CA LEU A 372 -8.38 -3.52 -19.84
C LEU A 372 -8.65 -2.02 -19.64
N LYS A 373 -9.58 -1.65 -18.74
CA LYS A 373 -9.84 -0.24 -18.38
C LYS A 373 -8.60 0.44 -17.81
N THR A 374 -7.87 -0.23 -16.92
CA THR A 374 -6.63 0.31 -16.33
C THR A 374 -5.51 0.41 -17.38
N MET A 375 -5.36 -0.62 -18.22
CA MET A 375 -4.40 -0.63 -19.32
C MET A 375 -4.66 0.50 -20.31
N ASP A 376 -5.92 0.81 -20.61
CA ASP A 376 -6.28 1.91 -21.51
C ASP A 376 -5.82 3.27 -20.96
N VAL A 377 -6.00 3.52 -19.65
CA VAL A 377 -5.49 4.73 -18.99
C VAL A 377 -3.95 4.78 -19.08
N VAL A 378 -3.26 3.67 -18.83
CA VAL A 378 -1.79 3.62 -18.94
C VAL A 378 -1.34 3.85 -20.39
N ARG A 379 -1.91 3.14 -21.37
CA ARG A 379 -1.58 3.24 -22.80
C ARG A 379 -1.79 4.65 -23.34
N THR A 380 -2.96 5.24 -23.07
CA THR A 380 -3.27 6.60 -23.50
C THR A 380 -2.32 7.61 -22.87
N THR A 381 -1.96 7.44 -21.60
CA THR A 381 -1.03 8.33 -20.91
C THR A 381 0.41 8.18 -21.44
N VAL A 382 0.90 6.95 -21.63
CA VAL A 382 2.21 6.68 -22.26
C VAL A 382 2.27 7.30 -23.65
N GLY A 383 1.21 7.16 -24.45
CA GLY A 383 1.14 7.72 -25.80
C GLY A 383 1.13 9.26 -25.82
N LYS A 384 0.44 9.89 -24.86
CA LYS A 384 0.36 11.35 -24.74
C LYS A 384 1.64 11.97 -24.15
N ARG A 385 2.35 11.28 -23.27
CA ARG A 385 3.44 11.83 -22.44
C ARG A 385 4.81 11.27 -22.83
N THR A 386 5.39 11.80 -23.91
CA THR A 386 6.67 11.32 -24.45
C THR A 386 7.91 12.07 -23.94
N LYS A 387 7.74 13.24 -23.33
CA LYS A 387 8.85 14.13 -22.90
C LYS A 387 8.85 14.31 -21.38
N ASN A 388 10.05 14.27 -20.78
CA ASN A 388 10.24 14.57 -19.36
C ASN A 388 10.10 16.08 -19.14
N ARG A 389 9.30 16.49 -18.16
CA ARG A 389 9.18 17.89 -17.76
C ARG A 389 8.89 18.01 -16.28
N LEU A 390 9.07 19.22 -15.75
CA LEU A 390 8.56 19.59 -14.44
C LEU A 390 7.06 19.91 -14.55
N TRP A 391 6.27 19.27 -13.70
CA TRP A 391 4.84 19.44 -13.60
C TRP A 391 4.52 20.25 -12.36
N ALA A 392 3.82 21.36 -12.55
CA ALA A 392 3.32 22.17 -11.44
C ALA A 392 2.01 21.57 -10.89
N PRO A 393 1.80 21.66 -9.57
CA PRO A 393 0.58 21.17 -8.92
C PRO A 393 -0.64 21.95 -9.41
N ARG A 394 -1.64 21.22 -9.89
CA ARG A 394 -2.92 21.82 -10.31
C ARG A 394 -3.86 22.06 -9.12
N GLY A 395 -3.67 21.34 -8.02
CA GLY A 395 -4.49 21.43 -6.80
C GLY A 395 -4.31 22.72 -5.99
N LEU A 396 -3.26 23.53 -6.26
CA LEU A 396 -3.10 24.84 -5.60
C LEU A 396 -4.30 25.78 -5.81
N ARG A 397 -5.02 25.64 -6.93
CA ARG A 397 -6.26 26.41 -7.18
C ARG A 397 -7.43 25.96 -6.29
N GLN A 398 -7.47 24.69 -5.89
CA GLN A 398 -8.49 24.16 -4.98
C GLN A 398 -8.22 24.63 -3.54
N ILE A 399 -6.96 24.66 -3.12
CA ILE A 399 -6.54 25.30 -1.87
C ILE A 399 -6.93 26.78 -1.88
N GLY A 400 -6.71 27.50 -2.98
CA GLY A 400 -7.14 28.90 -3.13
C GLY A 400 -8.66 29.12 -3.06
N LYS A 401 -9.50 28.12 -3.37
CA LYS A 401 -10.95 28.16 -3.15
C LYS A 401 -11.31 27.90 -1.69
N LEU A 402 -10.61 27.00 -1.01
CA LEU A 402 -10.76 26.77 0.43
C LEU A 402 -10.43 28.03 1.24
N PHE A 403 -9.43 28.80 0.82
CA PHE A 403 -9.12 30.12 1.39
C PHE A 403 -10.12 31.24 1.03
N ARG A 404 -11.04 31.01 0.08
CA ARG A 404 -12.01 32.02 -0.39
C ARG A 404 -13.43 31.79 0.12
N VAL A 405 -13.72 30.65 0.73
CA VAL A 405 -14.97 30.40 1.47
C VAL A 405 -14.82 31.04 2.86
N LYS A 406 -15.00 32.36 2.91
CA LYS A 406 -15.19 33.09 4.16
C LYS A 406 -16.67 33.46 4.23
N GLY A 407 -17.41 32.72 5.04
CA GLY A 407 -18.81 33.01 5.38
C GLY A 407 -19.75 31.86 5.05
N VAL A 408 -20.04 31.03 6.06
CA VAL A 408 -21.37 30.61 6.56
C VAL A 408 -21.17 29.37 7.44
N GLY A 409 -21.55 29.50 8.71
CA GLY A 409 -22.11 28.43 9.55
C GLY A 409 -21.16 27.38 10.13
N GLU A 410 -21.13 27.31 11.46
CA GLU A 410 -20.65 26.17 12.25
C GLU A 410 -21.27 24.86 11.75
N ASP A 411 -20.44 23.88 11.38
CA ASP A 411 -20.48 22.52 11.93
C ASP A 411 -19.31 21.66 11.41
N GLU A 412 -18.77 20.89 12.37
CA GLU A 412 -17.95 19.67 12.32
C GLU A 412 -16.93 19.42 11.18
N ASN A 413 -15.69 19.18 11.63
CA ASN A 413 -14.57 18.50 10.96
C ASN A 413 -13.74 19.28 9.93
N GLY A 414 -12.61 19.80 10.42
CA GLY A 414 -11.35 19.80 9.66
C GLY A 414 -10.87 21.15 9.14
N VAL A 415 -10.39 22.03 10.03
CA VAL A 415 -9.55 23.17 9.62
C VAL A 415 -8.08 22.76 9.72
N ALA A 416 -7.59 22.09 8.68
CA ALA A 416 -6.18 21.81 8.47
C ALA A 416 -5.68 22.60 7.26
N LEU A 417 -5.14 23.80 7.49
CA LEU A 417 -4.02 24.40 6.75
C LEU A 417 -3.81 25.85 7.22
N GLY A 418 -2.92 26.02 8.19
CA GLY A 418 -2.30 27.30 8.51
C GLY A 418 -3.25 28.36 9.05
N GLU A 419 -3.97 28.07 10.13
CA GLU A 419 -4.88 29.04 10.74
C GLU A 419 -4.12 30.23 11.36
N ASN A 420 -4.01 31.27 10.55
CA ASN A 420 -4.05 32.71 10.81
C ASN A 420 -3.13 33.29 11.89
N VAL A 421 -1.90 33.66 11.47
CA VAL A 421 -1.26 34.89 11.99
C VAL A 421 -1.79 36.06 11.16
N GLY A 422 -3.06 36.39 11.37
CA GLY A 422 -3.66 37.64 10.92
C GLY A 422 -3.79 38.53 12.15
N GLY A 423 -2.99 39.61 12.22
CA GLY A 423 -3.13 40.61 13.26
C GLY A 423 -4.56 41.13 13.29
N GLN A 424 -5.23 40.94 14.42
CA GLN A 424 -6.53 41.53 14.70
C GLN A 424 -6.32 42.62 15.74
N ALA A 425 -6.42 43.86 15.27
CA ALA A 425 -6.46 45.03 16.12
C ALA A 425 -7.85 45.12 16.78
N ILE A 426 -7.81 45.15 18.11
CA ILE A 426 -8.74 45.76 19.08
C ILE A 426 -10.11 45.07 19.30
N GLY A 427 -10.22 44.47 20.49
CA GLY A 427 -11.36 44.60 21.38
C GLY A 427 -10.81 44.74 22.80
N GLU A 428 -10.85 45.95 23.35
CA GLU A 428 -10.69 46.18 24.79
C GLU A 428 -11.74 45.34 25.52
N ASP A 429 -11.31 44.42 26.39
CA ASP A 429 -11.87 44.21 27.73
C ASP A 429 -11.26 42.96 28.40
N GLY A 430 -10.45 43.22 29.42
CA GLY A 430 -10.41 42.45 30.67
C GLY A 430 -9.89 41.01 30.65
N VAL A 431 -8.56 40.82 30.57
CA VAL A 431 -7.85 39.82 31.40
C VAL A 431 -6.48 40.40 31.78
N GLU A 432 -6.24 40.53 33.08
CA GLU A 432 -5.02 41.07 33.68
C GLU A 432 -3.76 40.29 33.24
N GLU A 433 -2.91 40.92 32.43
CA GLU A 433 -1.53 40.47 32.25
C GLU A 433 -0.71 40.84 33.50
N ALA A 434 -0.27 39.81 34.20
CA ALA A 434 0.67 39.91 35.30
C ALA A 434 2.02 40.49 34.81
N GLY A 435 2.14 41.81 34.96
CA GLY A 435 3.35 42.63 35.09
C GLY A 435 4.69 42.05 34.62
N THR A 436 5.07 42.35 33.38
CA THR A 436 6.48 42.60 33.07
C THR A 436 6.85 43.96 33.63
N LYS A 437 7.30 43.98 34.89
CA LYS A 437 7.99 45.14 35.45
C LYS A 437 9.23 45.38 34.61
N ASP A 438 9.22 46.47 33.86
CA ASP A 438 10.36 47.05 33.19
C ASP A 438 11.44 47.31 34.27
N TYR A 439 12.40 46.39 34.39
CA TYR A 439 13.49 46.56 35.34
C TYR A 439 14.37 47.68 34.78
N LYS A 440 14.34 48.86 35.43
CA LYS A 440 15.33 49.90 35.21
C LYS A 440 16.71 49.26 35.32
N LEU A 441 17.45 49.21 34.22
CA LEU A 441 18.84 48.74 34.26
C LEU A 441 19.58 49.59 35.29
N ASP A 442 20.27 48.93 36.23
CA ASP A 442 21.15 49.62 37.15
C ASP A 442 22.22 50.38 36.34
N PRO A 443 22.38 51.70 36.58
CA PRO A 443 23.31 52.53 35.83
C PRO A 443 24.80 52.18 36.04
N ASP A 444 25.13 51.19 36.89
CA ASP A 444 26.48 50.62 37.04
C ASP A 444 26.58 49.19 36.47
N SER A 445 25.70 48.82 35.53
CA SER A 445 25.79 47.56 34.79
C SER A 445 27.02 47.56 33.87
N ARG A 446 28.18 47.19 34.41
CA ARG A 446 29.43 47.03 33.64
C ARG A 446 29.32 45.80 32.73
N PRO A 447 29.90 45.85 31.51
CA PRO A 447 29.92 44.70 30.61
C PRO A 447 30.60 43.50 31.31
N PRO A 448 30.10 42.27 31.11
CA PRO A 448 30.58 41.09 31.83
C PRO A 448 32.05 40.83 31.51
N THR A 449 32.91 40.80 32.53
CA THR A 449 34.36 40.64 32.36
C THR A 449 34.83 39.20 32.56
N ASN A 450 34.03 38.36 33.24
CA ASN A 450 34.37 36.97 33.54
C ASN A 450 33.70 35.98 32.58
N VAL A 451 34.39 34.87 32.27
CA VAL A 451 33.88 33.80 31.39
C VAL A 451 32.54 33.25 31.89
N LEU A 452 32.38 33.08 33.20
CA LEU A 452 31.10 32.64 33.80
C LEU A 452 29.97 33.66 33.60
N GLN A 453 30.25 34.96 33.71
CA GLN A 453 29.25 36.01 33.47
C GLN A 453 28.87 36.10 32.00
N MET A 454 29.82 35.88 31.09
CA MET A 454 29.55 35.79 29.66
C MET A 454 28.67 34.58 29.32
N ILE A 455 28.89 33.43 29.96
CA ILE A 455 28.04 32.24 29.83
C ILE A 455 26.63 32.52 30.38
N MET A 456 26.53 33.11 31.58
CA MET A 456 25.24 33.45 32.20
C MET A 456 24.45 34.46 31.37
N ASN A 457 25.12 35.47 30.79
CA ASN A 457 24.45 36.44 29.93
C ASN A 457 23.92 35.78 28.64
N LYS A 458 24.69 34.86 28.05
CA LYS A 458 24.20 34.05 26.91
C LYS A 458 23.04 33.15 27.29
N LEU A 459 23.07 32.53 28.49
CA LEU A 459 21.99 31.69 28.98
C LEU A 459 20.71 32.52 29.26
N HIS A 460 20.87 33.74 29.79
CA HIS A 460 19.76 34.66 30.02
C HIS A 460 19.14 35.13 28.70
N GLY A 461 19.96 35.48 27.71
CA GLY A 461 19.47 35.80 26.36
C GLY A 461 18.76 34.62 25.69
N LEU A 462 19.26 33.40 25.88
CA LEU A 462 18.60 32.18 25.40
C LEU A 462 17.24 31.96 26.11
N TYR A 463 17.18 32.21 27.41
CA TYR A 463 15.95 32.09 28.19
C TYR A 463 14.87 33.09 27.72
N GLN A 464 15.24 34.36 27.53
CA GLN A 464 14.33 35.36 26.99
C GLN A 464 13.87 34.99 25.57
N TRP A 465 14.78 34.47 24.74
CA TRP A 465 14.45 34.01 23.39
C TRP A 465 13.46 32.84 23.41
N CYS A 466 13.59 31.87 24.30
CA CYS A 466 12.64 30.75 24.44
C CYS A 466 11.21 31.21 24.78
N GLY A 467 11.07 32.38 25.42
CA GLY A 467 9.78 33.02 25.70
C GLY A 467 9.16 33.77 24.52
N THR A 468 9.87 33.92 23.39
CA THR A 468 9.33 34.60 22.20
C THR A 468 8.21 33.78 21.54
N PRO A 469 7.16 34.42 20.99
CA PRO A 469 6.09 33.74 20.27
C PRO A 469 6.60 32.83 19.15
N GLU A 470 7.66 33.24 18.45
CA GLU A 470 8.29 32.51 17.36
C GLU A 470 9.01 31.24 17.84
N ALA A 471 9.73 31.32 18.98
CA ALA A 471 10.38 30.15 19.57
C ALA A 471 9.35 29.16 20.12
N ILE A 472 8.32 29.67 20.80
CA ILE A 472 7.19 28.85 21.31
C ILE A 472 6.50 28.12 20.15
N PHE A 473 6.30 28.77 19.00
CA PHE A 473 5.78 28.13 17.80
C PHE A 473 6.67 26.97 17.32
N GLY A 474 7.98 27.18 17.25
CA GLY A 474 8.95 26.12 16.94
C GLY A 474 8.87 24.94 17.91
N PHE A 475 8.82 25.20 19.22
CA PHE A 475 8.72 24.17 20.26
C PHE A 475 7.41 23.39 20.15
N LYS A 476 6.27 24.06 19.92
CA LYS A 476 4.98 23.40 19.68
C LYS A 476 5.06 22.47 18.46
N TYR A 477 5.68 22.92 17.37
CA TYR A 477 5.81 22.13 16.15
C TYR A 477 6.65 20.86 16.37
N ALA A 478 7.77 20.98 17.10
CA ALA A 478 8.60 19.84 17.48
C ALA A 478 7.88 18.89 18.44
N PHE A 479 7.24 19.43 19.47
CA PHE A 479 6.52 18.64 20.47
C PHE A 479 5.38 17.83 19.85
N VAL A 480 4.53 18.45 19.03
CA VAL A 480 3.43 17.75 18.35
C VAL A 480 3.96 16.68 17.40
N SER A 481 5.03 16.97 16.65
CA SER A 481 5.65 16.00 15.74
C SER A 481 6.17 14.76 16.49
N VAL A 482 6.84 14.98 17.63
CA VAL A 482 7.34 13.89 18.49
C VAL A 482 6.19 13.16 19.17
N ALA A 483 5.17 13.86 19.65
CA ALA A 483 4.01 13.27 20.31
C ALA A 483 3.22 12.36 19.36
N ILE A 484 3.08 12.73 18.08
CA ILE A 484 2.47 11.89 17.04
C ILE A 484 3.36 10.69 16.70
N TRP A 485 4.69 10.87 16.75
CA TRP A 485 5.66 9.81 16.41
C TRP A 485 5.80 8.74 17.51
N ILE A 486 5.72 9.11 18.79
CA ILE A 486 5.90 8.20 19.93
C ILE A 486 5.01 6.94 19.85
N PRO A 487 3.68 7.04 19.62
CA PRO A 487 2.80 5.87 19.50
C PRO A 487 3.20 4.91 18.38
N ALA A 488 3.78 5.42 17.29
CA ALA A 488 4.22 4.61 16.15
C ALA A 488 5.46 3.75 16.45
N VAL A 489 6.18 4.04 17.53
CA VAL A 489 7.45 3.38 17.86
C VAL A 489 7.40 2.63 19.19
N VAL A 490 6.66 3.12 20.19
CA VAL A 490 6.70 2.57 21.56
C VAL A 490 5.89 1.29 21.74
N SER A 491 4.75 1.13 21.05
CA SER A 491 3.86 -0.03 21.23
C SER A 491 4.54 -1.37 20.94
N THR A 492 5.40 -1.43 19.92
CA THR A 492 6.17 -2.63 19.53
C THR A 492 7.50 -2.77 20.27
N THR A 493 8.01 -1.69 20.88
CA THR A 493 9.35 -1.66 21.48
C THR A 493 9.35 -2.16 22.93
N ALA A 494 8.31 -1.86 23.70
CA ALA A 494 8.21 -2.26 25.10
C ALA A 494 8.04 -3.78 25.29
N GLU A 495 7.38 -4.47 24.36
CA GLU A 495 7.27 -5.94 24.37
C GLU A 495 8.62 -6.61 24.16
N ARG A 496 9.45 -6.04 23.28
CA ARG A 496 10.77 -6.59 22.94
C ARG A 496 11.79 -6.44 24.08
N GLU A 497 11.80 -5.30 24.77
CA GLU A 497 12.71 -5.10 25.91
C GLU A 497 12.34 -6.01 27.09
N ARG A 498 11.04 -6.27 27.30
CA ARG A 498 10.56 -7.28 28.25
C ARG A 498 10.98 -8.70 27.86
N GLU A 499 10.95 -9.05 26.57
CA GLU A 499 11.43 -10.35 26.08
C GLU A 499 12.96 -10.51 26.27
N ILE A 500 13.73 -9.46 25.98
CA ILE A 500 15.19 -9.45 26.18
C ILE A 500 15.56 -9.58 27.66
N LYS A 501 14.90 -8.84 28.56
CA LYS A 501 15.12 -9.01 30.01
C LYS A 501 14.80 -10.44 30.44
N ARG A 502 13.69 -11.03 29.99
CA ARG A 502 13.35 -12.43 30.27
C ARG A 502 14.37 -13.44 29.73
N LEU A 503 15.04 -13.16 28.61
CA LEU A 503 16.08 -14.02 28.05
C LEU A 503 17.42 -13.84 28.75
N ALA A 504 17.72 -12.63 29.24
CA ALA A 504 18.87 -12.36 30.09
C ALA A 504 18.72 -13.03 31.47
N ASP A 505 17.52 -12.94 32.06
CA ASP A 505 17.17 -13.55 33.35
C ASP A 505 17.06 -15.09 33.29
N ARG A 506 17.01 -15.70 32.09
CA ARG A 506 17.06 -17.17 31.91
C ARG A 506 18.47 -17.72 31.71
N ASN A 507 19.46 -16.86 31.50
CA ASN A 507 20.86 -17.23 31.27
C ASN A 507 21.78 -16.83 32.44
N VAL A 508 21.18 -16.48 33.58
CA VAL A 508 21.80 -16.34 34.91
C VAL A 508 21.05 -17.30 35.83
#